data_AF-A0A7G2INZ1-F1
#
_entry.id   AF-A0A7G2INZ1-F1
#
_cell.length_a   1.000
_cell.length_b   1.000
_cell.length_c   1.000
_cell.angle_alpha   90.00
_cell.angle_beta   90.00
_cell.angle_gamma   90.00
#
_symmetry.space_group_name_H-M   'P 1'
#
loop_
_entity.id
_entity.type
_entity.pdbx_description
1 polymer ?
#
loop_
_entity_poly.entity_id
_entity_poly.type
_entity_poly.pdbx_seq_one_letter_code
_entity_poly.pdbx_strand_id
1 'polypeptide(L)'
;MYEGHAPFKPRYVLPDYARFLANGSSWLELEGASDLDDALSLLTILYHHVPSVTSMPVYLGQLDALLQPYVRILTQEEIDIRIKRFWRYLDRTLPDAFMHANIGPTDTPVTRAILRADAELKQVSPNLTFIYDPQITPDDLLLSVAKNICECSKPHISNGPENDKIFTKGQYGVVSCYNSLPLAGGGSTLVRLNLKAIAERSASVDDFFTRTLPHYCQQQIAIIDSRCEFLYEKSHFFENSFLVQEGLIDPERFVPMFGMYGLAEAVNLLCDKAGQKCALRKR
;
A
#
# COMPACT_ATOMS: atom_id res chain seq x y z
N MET A 1 -3.39 16.39 1.93
CA MET A 1 -3.47 15.29 0.94
C MET A 1 -4.92 15.01 0.62
N TYR A 2 -5.47 15.74 -0.34
CA TYR A 2 -6.86 15.64 -0.79
C TYR A 2 -6.84 15.38 -2.29
N GLU A 3 -7.65 14.43 -2.75
CA GLU A 3 -7.80 14.07 -4.17
C GLU A 3 -8.67 15.10 -4.94
N GLY A 4 -9.11 16.16 -4.27
CA GLY A 4 -10.08 17.12 -4.80
C GLY A 4 -11.49 16.55 -4.90
N HIS A 5 -12.37 17.27 -5.58
CA HIS A 5 -13.73 16.80 -5.89
C HIS A 5 -13.79 15.97 -7.18
N ALA A 6 -12.81 16.12 -8.08
CA ALA A 6 -12.71 15.46 -9.37
C ALA A 6 -11.30 14.86 -9.54
N PRO A 7 -11.06 13.62 -9.06
CA PRO A 7 -9.74 13.00 -9.11
C PRO A 7 -9.36 12.66 -10.56
N PHE A 8 -8.27 13.24 -11.07
CA PHE A 8 -7.77 13.00 -12.42
C PHE A 8 -6.83 11.79 -12.53
N LYS A 9 -6.55 11.12 -11.41
CA LYS A 9 -5.73 9.91 -11.29
C LYS A 9 -6.18 9.10 -10.08
N PRO A 10 -5.93 7.79 -10.04
CA PRO A 10 -6.25 6.97 -8.89
C PRO A 10 -5.53 7.45 -7.63
N ARG A 11 -6.15 7.20 -6.46
CA ARG A 11 -5.52 7.50 -5.17
C ARG A 11 -4.21 6.74 -5.01
N TYR A 12 -4.21 5.44 -5.27
CA TYR A 12 -3.07 4.54 -5.11
C TYR A 12 -2.99 3.61 -6.31
N VAL A 13 -1.78 3.41 -6.83
CA VAL A 13 -1.51 2.52 -7.97
C VAL A 13 -0.50 1.47 -7.52
N LEU A 14 -0.79 0.21 -7.82
CA LEU A 14 0.07 -0.95 -7.53
C LEU A 14 0.42 -1.66 -8.84
N PRO A 15 1.43 -1.19 -9.59
CA PRO A 15 1.82 -1.83 -10.84
C PRO A 15 2.28 -3.28 -10.65
N ASP A 16 2.06 -4.10 -11.67
CA ASP A 16 2.73 -5.39 -11.82
C ASP A 16 4.21 -5.16 -12.20
N TYR A 17 5.03 -4.90 -11.19
CA TYR A 17 6.46 -4.71 -11.36
C TYR A 17 7.16 -5.97 -11.88
N ALA A 18 6.62 -7.17 -11.66
CA ALA A 18 7.21 -8.39 -12.20
C ALA A 18 7.07 -8.44 -13.73
N ARG A 19 5.88 -8.10 -14.26
CA ARG A 19 5.65 -7.96 -15.70
C ARG A 19 6.57 -6.89 -16.31
N PHE A 20 6.72 -5.74 -15.65
CA PHE A 20 7.62 -4.69 -16.12
C PHE A 20 9.08 -5.15 -16.17
N LEU A 21 9.57 -5.78 -15.09
CA LEU A 21 10.96 -6.25 -15.05
C LEU A 21 11.22 -7.37 -16.07
N ALA A 22 10.23 -8.21 -16.37
CA ALA A 22 10.37 -9.26 -17.37
C ALA A 22 10.41 -8.73 -18.82
N ASN A 23 9.64 -7.69 -19.13
CA ASN A 23 9.41 -7.26 -20.52
C ASN A 23 10.01 -5.90 -20.87
N GLY A 24 10.43 -5.11 -19.88
CA GLY A 24 10.78 -3.70 -20.07
C GLY A 24 9.54 -2.82 -20.32
N SER A 25 9.74 -1.72 -21.05
CA SER A 25 8.67 -0.80 -21.45
C SER A 25 9.01 -0.21 -22.81
N SER A 26 8.12 -0.41 -23.78
CA SER A 26 8.27 0.21 -25.10
C SER A 26 8.06 1.72 -25.02
N TRP A 27 7.17 2.17 -24.14
CA TRP A 27 6.92 3.60 -23.90
C TRP A 27 8.15 4.31 -23.34
N LEU A 28 8.87 3.67 -22.42
CA LEU A 28 10.07 4.23 -21.79
C LEU A 28 11.36 3.88 -22.55
N GLU A 29 11.27 3.13 -23.65
CA GLU A 29 12.42 2.63 -24.43
C GLU A 29 13.39 1.79 -23.58
N LEU A 30 12.85 0.91 -22.73
CA LEU A 30 13.60 0.07 -21.81
C LEU A 30 13.43 -1.41 -22.16
N GLU A 31 14.55 -2.15 -22.15
CA GLU A 31 14.55 -3.62 -22.21
C GLU A 31 14.24 -4.23 -20.83
N GLY A 32 13.85 -5.51 -20.82
CA GLY A 32 13.66 -6.26 -19.58
C GLY A 32 14.96 -6.51 -18.82
N ALA A 33 14.87 -6.69 -17.50
CA ALA A 33 16.03 -6.94 -16.66
C ALA A 33 16.68 -8.29 -16.97
N SER A 34 18.00 -8.30 -17.13
CA SER A 34 18.79 -9.52 -17.26
C SER A 34 19.45 -9.92 -15.94
N ASP A 35 19.74 -8.93 -15.07
CA ASP A 35 20.37 -9.13 -13.77
C ASP A 35 19.85 -8.15 -12.70
N LEU A 36 20.43 -8.23 -11.50
CA LEU A 36 20.02 -7.42 -10.35
C LEU A 36 20.27 -5.92 -10.59
N ASP A 37 21.34 -5.56 -11.29
CA ASP A 37 21.68 -4.16 -11.52
C ASP A 37 20.69 -3.53 -12.51
N ASP A 38 20.29 -4.28 -13.56
CA ASP A 38 19.18 -3.89 -14.43
C ASP A 38 17.87 -3.74 -13.64
N ALA A 39 17.52 -4.74 -12.83
CA ALA A 39 16.25 -4.74 -12.11
C ALA A 39 16.13 -3.54 -11.15
N LEU A 40 17.21 -3.23 -10.42
CA LEU A 40 17.26 -2.05 -9.56
C LEU A 40 17.13 -0.76 -10.37
N SER A 41 17.86 -0.64 -11.49
CA SER A 41 17.79 0.55 -12.36
C SER A 41 16.39 0.75 -12.93
N LEU A 42 15.79 -0.29 -13.51
CA LEU A 42 14.44 -0.25 -14.08
C LEU A 42 13.39 0.14 -13.05
N LEU A 43 13.42 -0.44 -11.84
CA LEU A 43 12.50 -0.05 -10.76
C LEU A 43 12.65 1.44 -10.42
N THR A 44 13.88 1.95 -10.29
CA THR A 44 14.09 3.38 -9.98
C THR A 44 13.52 4.30 -11.06
N ILE A 45 13.59 3.90 -12.33
CA ILE A 45 12.98 4.64 -13.44
C ILE A 45 11.45 4.58 -13.32
N LEU A 46 10.85 3.38 -13.31
CA LEU A 46 9.40 3.23 -13.33
C LEU A 46 8.72 3.91 -12.13
N TYR A 47 9.35 3.91 -10.96
CA TYR A 47 8.84 4.63 -9.78
C TYR A 47 8.53 6.12 -10.05
N HIS A 48 9.28 6.78 -10.93
CA HIS A 48 9.02 8.17 -11.31
C HIS A 48 7.84 8.35 -12.27
N HIS A 49 7.33 7.25 -12.82
CA HIS A 49 6.20 7.21 -13.75
C HIS A 49 4.93 6.59 -13.15
N VAL A 50 4.96 6.20 -11.87
CA VAL A 50 3.81 5.63 -11.17
C VAL A 50 3.12 6.70 -10.32
N PRO A 51 1.93 7.16 -10.74
CA PRO A 51 1.25 8.24 -10.06
C PRO A 51 0.51 7.74 -8.81
N SER A 52 0.27 8.67 -7.88
CA SER A 52 -0.67 8.48 -6.78
C SER A 52 -1.25 9.83 -6.35
N VAL A 53 -2.04 9.86 -5.28
CA VAL A 53 -2.50 11.09 -4.61
C VAL A 53 -1.38 12.05 -4.20
N THR A 54 -0.14 11.57 -4.02
CA THR A 54 1.04 12.41 -3.74
C THR A 54 1.84 12.78 -4.98
N SER A 55 1.48 12.18 -6.14
CA SER A 55 2.28 12.20 -7.37
C SER A 55 3.59 11.42 -7.30
N MET A 56 3.83 10.68 -6.22
CA MET A 56 4.94 9.74 -6.05
C MET A 56 4.38 8.31 -5.84
N PRO A 57 5.18 7.26 -6.07
CA PRO A 57 4.72 5.89 -5.91
C PRO A 57 4.49 5.58 -4.44
N VAL A 58 3.29 5.12 -4.11
CA VAL A 58 2.94 4.66 -2.75
C VAL A 58 3.24 3.17 -2.54
N TYR A 59 3.54 2.44 -3.61
CA TYR A 59 3.84 1.02 -3.61
C TYR A 59 5.11 0.75 -4.40
N LEU A 60 6.08 0.11 -3.74
CA LEU A 60 7.36 -0.27 -4.32
C LEU A 60 7.45 -1.75 -4.68
N GLY A 61 6.34 -2.49 -4.57
CA GLY A 61 6.38 -3.92 -4.81
C GLY A 61 6.76 -4.75 -3.59
N GLN A 62 6.62 -6.06 -3.74
CA GLN A 62 7.19 -7.07 -2.85
C GLN A 62 8.63 -7.31 -3.28
N LEU A 63 9.53 -6.44 -2.82
CA LEU A 63 10.85 -6.22 -3.40
C LEU A 63 11.74 -7.46 -3.39
N ASP A 64 11.67 -8.28 -2.35
CA ASP A 64 12.45 -9.52 -2.29
C ASP A 64 11.99 -10.52 -3.36
N ALA A 65 10.69 -10.75 -3.48
CA ALA A 65 10.13 -11.61 -4.52
C ALA A 65 10.42 -11.07 -5.94
N LEU A 66 10.38 -9.75 -6.13
CA LEU A 66 10.66 -9.11 -7.42
C LEU A 66 12.13 -9.20 -7.82
N LEU A 67 13.05 -9.01 -6.88
CA LEU A 67 14.48 -8.93 -7.16
C LEU A 67 15.17 -10.30 -7.12
N GLN A 68 14.65 -11.25 -6.34
CA GLN A 68 15.27 -12.57 -6.17
C GLN A 68 15.53 -13.33 -7.49
N PRO A 69 14.66 -13.32 -8.51
CA PRO A 69 14.93 -13.95 -9.80
C PRO A 69 16.17 -13.42 -10.53
N TYR A 70 16.59 -12.19 -10.21
CA TYR A 70 17.72 -11.50 -10.82
C TYR A 70 19.01 -11.63 -10.00
N VAL A 71 18.93 -12.23 -8.82
CA VAL A 71 20.08 -12.60 -8.00
C VAL A 71 20.61 -13.96 -8.45
N ARG A 72 21.73 -13.95 -9.17
CA ARG A 72 22.37 -15.17 -9.70
C ARG A 72 23.63 -15.51 -8.92
N ILE A 73 24.81 -15.38 -9.53
CA ILE A 73 26.12 -15.73 -8.98
C ILE A 73 26.68 -14.67 -8.00
N LEU A 74 25.81 -13.93 -7.31
CA LEU A 74 26.20 -12.88 -6.39
C LEU A 74 26.40 -13.45 -4.97
N THR A 75 27.48 -13.01 -4.33
CA THR A 75 27.69 -13.21 -2.90
C THR A 75 26.71 -12.36 -2.08
N GLN A 76 26.52 -12.71 -0.81
CA GLN A 76 25.66 -11.92 0.08
C GLN A 76 26.16 -10.48 0.24
N GLU A 77 27.48 -10.26 0.30
CA GLU A 77 28.08 -8.93 0.40
C GLU A 77 27.76 -8.07 -0.83
N GLU A 78 27.82 -8.66 -2.02
CA GLU A 78 27.47 -7.97 -3.27
C GLU A 78 26.00 -7.58 -3.35
N ILE A 79 25.11 -8.42 -2.81
CA ILE A 79 23.67 -8.13 -2.69
C ILE A 79 23.45 -6.99 -1.69
N ASP A 80 24.08 -7.08 -0.51
CA ASP A 80 23.92 -6.10 0.57
C ASP A 80 24.32 -4.70 0.15
N ILE A 81 25.46 -4.55 -0.54
CA ILE A 81 25.93 -3.26 -1.03
C ILE A 81 24.94 -2.65 -2.03
N ARG A 82 24.37 -3.46 -2.93
CA ARG A 82 23.40 -3.01 -3.93
C ARG A 82 22.07 -2.61 -3.32
N ILE A 83 21.51 -3.47 -2.47
CA ILE A 83 20.26 -3.19 -1.75
C ILE A 83 20.40 -1.96 -0.87
N LYS A 84 21.52 -1.80 -0.16
CA LYS A 84 21.77 -0.60 0.65
C LYS A 84 21.81 0.69 -0.18
N ARG A 85 22.42 0.66 -1.36
CA ARG A 85 22.43 1.81 -2.30
C ARG A 85 21.03 2.13 -2.80
N PHE A 86 20.27 1.11 -3.18
CA PHE A 86 18.88 1.24 -3.60
C PHE A 86 18.00 1.79 -2.48
N TRP A 87 18.12 1.27 -1.26
CA TRP A 87 17.37 1.75 -0.09
C TRP A 87 17.63 3.23 0.18
N ARG A 88 18.90 3.65 0.12
CA ARG A 88 19.28 5.06 0.23
C ARG A 88 18.68 5.91 -0.87
N TYR A 89 18.68 5.42 -2.11
CA TYR A 89 18.09 6.12 -3.26
C TYR A 89 16.60 6.40 -3.03
N LEU A 90 15.83 5.40 -2.60
CA LEU A 90 14.39 5.52 -2.37
C LEU A 90 14.08 6.72 -1.45
N ASP A 91 14.68 6.78 -0.27
CA ASP A 91 14.44 7.87 0.69
C ASP A 91 14.95 9.24 0.23
N ARG A 92 15.99 9.27 -0.62
CA ARG A 92 16.62 10.54 -1.08
C ARG A 92 15.94 11.14 -2.30
N THR A 93 15.24 10.33 -3.09
CA THR A 93 14.65 10.74 -4.37
C THR A 93 13.13 10.70 -4.38
N LEU A 94 12.54 9.84 -3.54
CA LEU A 94 11.09 9.68 -3.38
C LEU A 94 10.71 9.98 -1.92
N PRO A 95 10.83 11.24 -1.44
CA PRO A 95 10.58 11.62 -0.05
C PRO A 95 9.07 11.68 0.25
N ASP A 96 8.37 10.57 0.01
CA ASP A 96 6.96 10.38 0.31
C ASP A 96 6.82 9.50 1.56
N ALA A 97 6.17 10.03 2.60
CA ALA A 97 5.87 9.29 3.82
C ALA A 97 4.87 8.13 3.58
N PHE A 98 4.24 8.06 2.42
CA PHE A 98 3.32 7.00 2.03
C PHE A 98 3.94 5.96 1.09
N MET A 99 5.21 6.12 0.71
CA MET A 99 5.95 5.10 -0.03
C MET A 99 6.10 3.84 0.83
N HIS A 100 5.79 2.68 0.24
CA HIS A 100 5.65 1.44 0.99
C HIS A 100 6.23 0.26 0.21
N ALA A 101 7.23 -0.41 0.81
CA ALA A 101 7.80 -1.65 0.31
C ALA A 101 7.22 -2.86 1.04
N ASN A 102 7.04 -3.98 0.34
CA ASN A 102 6.68 -5.25 0.95
C ASN A 102 7.86 -6.23 0.84
N ILE A 103 7.93 -7.16 1.78
CA ILE A 103 8.85 -8.32 1.79
C ILE A 103 8.17 -9.52 2.44
N GLY A 104 8.83 -10.68 2.43
CA GLY A 104 8.32 -11.94 2.95
C GLY A 104 7.37 -12.63 1.97
N PRO A 105 6.74 -13.75 2.32
CA PRO A 105 6.95 -14.53 3.55
C PRO A 105 8.19 -15.43 3.51
N THR A 106 8.79 -15.62 2.33
CA THR A 106 9.92 -16.52 2.10
C THR A 106 11.24 -15.91 2.54
N ASP A 107 12.16 -16.76 3.03
CA ASP A 107 13.52 -16.34 3.35
C ASP A 107 14.41 -16.35 2.11
N THR A 108 14.93 -15.18 1.75
CA THR A 108 15.82 -15.01 0.59
C THR A 108 17.01 -14.12 0.94
N PRO A 109 18.14 -14.23 0.20
CA PRO A 109 19.25 -13.30 0.31
C PRO A 109 18.85 -11.82 0.22
N VAL A 110 17.85 -11.50 -0.61
CA VAL A 110 17.31 -10.14 -0.75
C VAL A 110 16.50 -9.73 0.48
N THR A 111 15.63 -10.59 0.99
CA THR A 111 14.86 -10.34 2.23
C THR A 111 15.79 -9.96 3.37
N ARG A 112 16.87 -10.72 3.55
CA ARG A 112 17.88 -10.48 4.59
C ARG A 112 18.68 -9.20 4.34
N ALA A 113 19.02 -8.90 3.09
CA ALA A 113 19.71 -7.67 2.71
C ALA A 113 18.86 -6.42 2.97
N ILE A 114 17.56 -6.47 2.66
CA ILE A 114 16.62 -5.38 2.92
C ILE A 114 16.51 -5.11 4.42
N LEU A 115 16.33 -6.15 5.23
CA LEU A 115 16.28 -6.00 6.70
C LEU A 115 17.58 -5.37 7.22
N ARG A 116 18.76 -5.84 6.79
CA ARG A 116 20.03 -5.23 7.19
C ARG A 116 20.14 -3.76 6.78
N ALA A 117 19.76 -3.42 5.54
CA ALA A 117 19.78 -2.04 5.07
C ALA A 117 18.83 -1.13 5.88
N ASP A 118 17.64 -1.62 6.21
CA ASP A 118 16.64 -0.87 6.98
C ASP A 118 17.09 -0.64 8.44
N ALA A 119 17.61 -1.66 9.12
CA ALA A 119 18.20 -1.52 10.46
C ALA A 119 19.42 -0.58 10.49
N GLU A 120 20.30 -0.68 9.49
CA GLU A 120 21.53 0.12 9.46
C GLU A 120 21.24 1.59 9.14
N LEU A 121 20.42 1.85 8.11
CA LEU A 121 20.19 3.21 7.62
C LEU A 121 19.12 3.96 8.43
N LYS A 122 18.20 3.25 9.10
CA LYS A 122 17.14 3.81 9.96
C LYS A 122 16.35 4.94 9.30
N GLN A 123 16.06 4.78 8.01
CA GLN A 123 15.40 5.80 7.21
C GLN A 123 13.92 5.85 7.52
N VAL A 124 13.33 7.04 7.40
CA VAL A 124 11.89 7.23 7.59
C VAL A 124 11.11 6.60 6.45
N SER A 125 11.59 6.74 5.21
CA SER A 125 10.98 6.15 4.02
C SER A 125 11.92 5.14 3.34
N PRO A 126 11.41 4.06 2.71
CA PRO A 126 10.00 3.66 2.68
C PRO A 126 9.51 3.13 4.02
N ASN A 127 8.18 3.12 4.20
CA ASN A 127 7.55 2.16 5.11
C ASN A 127 7.84 0.75 4.62
N LEU A 128 7.92 -0.21 5.53
CA LEU A 128 8.18 -1.60 5.19
C LEU A 128 7.16 -2.49 5.88
N THR A 129 6.54 -3.40 5.13
CA THR A 129 5.70 -4.47 5.66
C THR A 129 6.27 -5.82 5.30
N PHE A 130 6.38 -6.68 6.30
CA PHE A 130 6.64 -8.11 6.15
C PHE A 130 5.31 -8.86 6.11
N ILE A 131 5.04 -9.52 4.98
CA ILE A 131 3.89 -10.41 4.83
C ILE A 131 4.29 -11.73 5.48
N TYR A 132 3.68 -12.02 6.63
CA TYR A 132 3.97 -13.21 7.42
C TYR A 132 3.02 -14.35 7.05
N ASP A 133 3.59 -15.54 6.86
CA ASP A 133 2.83 -16.78 6.77
C ASP A 133 3.45 -17.83 7.71
N PRO A 134 2.70 -18.29 8.75
CA PRO A 134 3.20 -19.23 9.74
C PRO A 134 3.57 -20.60 9.17
N GLN A 135 3.12 -20.96 7.96
CA GLN A 135 3.41 -22.26 7.35
C GLN A 135 4.74 -22.26 6.58
N ILE A 136 5.22 -21.10 6.13
CA ILE A 136 6.37 -21.01 5.22
C ILE A 136 7.45 -20.03 5.69
N THR A 137 7.17 -19.11 6.61
CA THR A 137 8.17 -18.21 7.18
C THR A 137 8.99 -18.97 8.24
N PRO A 138 10.31 -19.12 8.07
CA PRO A 138 11.18 -19.73 9.09
C PRO A 138 11.26 -18.90 10.38
N ASP A 139 11.39 -19.56 11.53
CA ASP A 139 11.48 -18.90 12.85
C ASP A 139 12.68 -17.95 12.96
N ASP A 140 13.80 -18.27 12.33
CA ASP A 140 15.00 -17.44 12.34
C ASP A 140 14.86 -16.19 11.45
N LEU A 141 14.03 -16.25 10.40
CA LEU A 141 13.61 -15.07 9.65
C LEU A 141 12.68 -14.21 10.49
N LEU A 142 11.67 -14.81 11.13
CA LEU A 142 10.75 -14.08 11.99
C LEU A 142 11.48 -13.39 13.15
N LEU A 143 12.47 -14.06 13.75
CA LEU A 143 13.33 -13.47 14.78
C LEU A 143 14.15 -12.29 14.23
N SER A 144 14.67 -12.39 13.00
CA SER A 144 15.38 -11.29 12.34
C SER A 144 14.45 -10.09 12.09
N VAL A 145 13.22 -10.35 11.64
CA VAL A 145 12.18 -9.33 11.47
C VAL A 145 11.89 -8.65 12.81
N ALA A 146 11.67 -9.42 13.88
CA ALA A 146 11.41 -8.89 15.21
C ALA A 146 12.57 -8.03 15.75
N LYS A 147 13.82 -8.47 15.54
CA LYS A 147 15.01 -7.68 15.88
C LYS A 147 15.07 -6.36 15.11
N ASN A 148 14.74 -6.39 13.81
CA ASN A 148 14.68 -5.18 12.98
C ASN A 148 13.64 -4.19 13.53
N ILE A 149 12.47 -4.68 13.93
CA ILE A 149 11.40 -3.85 14.55
C ILE A 149 11.91 -3.17 15.82
N CYS A 150 12.62 -3.90 16.68
CA CYS A 150 13.21 -3.31 17.89
C CYS A 150 14.27 -2.25 17.56
N GLU A 151 15.00 -2.40 16.45
CA GLU A 151 16.11 -1.52 16.07
C GLU A 151 15.64 -0.22 15.38
N CYS A 152 14.63 -0.32 14.50
CA CYS A 152 14.21 0.79 13.64
C CYS A 152 12.69 0.93 13.45
N SER A 153 11.87 0.25 14.27
CA SER A 153 10.39 0.29 14.26
C SER A 153 9.73 -0.29 12.99
N LYS A 154 10.51 -0.94 12.13
CA LYS A 154 10.07 -1.59 10.88
C LYS A 154 10.69 -2.98 10.77
N PRO A 155 10.11 -3.91 10.00
CA PRO A 155 8.88 -3.77 9.24
C PRO A 155 7.62 -3.92 10.09
N HIS A 156 6.49 -3.44 9.62
CA HIS A 156 5.18 -3.83 10.13
C HIS A 156 4.85 -5.26 9.70
N ILE A 157 4.00 -5.98 10.44
CA ILE A 157 3.66 -7.37 10.13
C ILE A 157 2.24 -7.42 9.58
N SER A 158 2.07 -7.99 8.39
CA SER A 158 0.76 -8.28 7.78
C SER A 158 0.52 -9.78 7.76
N ASN A 159 -0.72 -10.20 8.02
CA ASN A 159 -1.09 -11.61 8.03
C ASN A 159 -1.38 -12.08 6.60
N GLY A 160 -0.44 -12.80 5.98
CA GLY A 160 -0.53 -13.30 4.61
C GLY A 160 -1.78 -14.17 4.39
N PRO A 161 -1.96 -15.28 5.15
CA PRO A 161 -3.11 -16.15 4.99
C PRO A 161 -4.48 -15.48 5.12
N GLU A 162 -4.63 -14.45 5.97
CA GLU A 162 -5.90 -13.72 6.05
C GLU A 162 -6.13 -12.80 4.85
N ASN A 163 -5.09 -12.15 4.33
CA ASN A 163 -5.23 -11.36 3.10
C ASN A 163 -5.52 -12.26 1.89
N ASP A 164 -4.91 -13.44 1.81
CA ASP A 164 -5.15 -14.43 0.74
C ASP A 164 -6.57 -15.01 0.73
N LYS A 165 -7.37 -14.84 1.81
CA LYS A 165 -8.80 -15.17 1.81
C LYS A 165 -9.67 -14.07 1.20
N ILE A 166 -9.17 -12.83 1.21
CA ILE A 166 -9.88 -11.65 0.71
C ILE A 166 -9.51 -11.41 -0.75
N PHE A 167 -8.23 -11.54 -1.07
CA PHE A 167 -7.67 -11.36 -2.40
C PHE A 167 -7.33 -12.71 -3.01
N THR A 168 -7.10 -12.75 -4.33
CA THR A 168 -6.44 -13.94 -4.91
C THR A 168 -5.04 -14.07 -4.29
N LYS A 169 -4.62 -15.31 -4.00
CA LYS A 169 -3.35 -15.58 -3.33
C LYS A 169 -2.18 -14.84 -3.99
N GLY A 170 -1.46 -14.04 -3.20
CA GLY A 170 -0.32 -13.25 -3.69
C GLY A 170 -0.65 -12.17 -4.73
N GLN A 171 -1.93 -11.78 -4.86
CA GLN A 171 -2.39 -10.77 -5.83
C GLN A 171 -2.84 -9.48 -5.15
N TYR A 172 -2.13 -9.09 -4.08
CA TYR A 172 -2.35 -7.86 -3.34
C TYR A 172 -1.00 -7.25 -2.89
N GLY A 173 -1.03 -5.97 -2.51
CA GLY A 173 0.07 -5.30 -1.84
C GLY A 173 -0.41 -4.48 -0.66
N VAL A 174 0.47 -4.27 0.32
CA VAL A 174 0.24 -3.36 1.46
C VAL A 174 0.86 -2.00 1.12
N VAL A 175 0.04 -0.96 1.11
CA VAL A 175 0.44 0.37 0.63
C VAL A 175 0.10 1.49 1.60
N SER A 176 0.83 2.61 1.49
CA SER A 176 0.52 3.82 2.24
C SER A 176 0.43 3.51 3.75
N CYS A 177 -0.62 3.97 4.44
CA CYS A 177 -0.91 3.63 5.83
C CYS A 177 -1.53 2.22 6.01
N TYR A 178 -0.89 1.18 5.45
CA TYR A 178 -1.26 -0.24 5.65
C TYR A 178 -2.59 -0.66 5.00
N ASN A 179 -2.92 -0.12 3.83
CA ASN A 179 -4.07 -0.60 3.07
C ASN A 179 -3.66 -1.83 2.26
N SER A 180 -4.37 -2.95 2.38
CA SER A 180 -4.25 -4.06 1.42
C SER A 180 -5.10 -3.75 0.19
N LEU A 181 -4.51 -3.74 -0.99
CA LEU A 181 -5.18 -3.46 -2.26
C LEU A 181 -4.76 -4.46 -3.34
N PRO A 182 -5.59 -4.70 -4.37
CA PRO A 182 -5.23 -5.59 -5.46
C PRO A 182 -3.97 -5.13 -6.19
N LEU A 183 -3.07 -6.08 -6.48
CA LEU A 183 -1.92 -5.87 -7.37
C LEU A 183 -2.41 -5.60 -8.80
N ALA A 184 -1.59 -5.01 -9.66
CA ALA A 184 -1.95 -4.55 -11.01
C ALA A 184 -3.21 -3.67 -11.01
N GLY A 185 -3.43 -2.92 -9.94
CA GLY A 185 -4.66 -2.19 -9.68
C GLY A 185 -4.44 -1.11 -8.64
N GLY A 186 -5.38 -0.98 -7.70
CA GLY A 186 -5.18 -0.17 -6.51
C GLY A 186 -6.43 0.49 -5.97
N GLY A 187 -6.27 1.72 -5.47
CA GLY A 187 -7.34 2.49 -4.83
C GLY A 187 -7.82 3.60 -5.74
N SER A 188 -9.10 3.56 -6.16
CA SER A 188 -9.69 4.59 -7.03
C SER A 188 -9.76 5.94 -6.32
N THR A 189 -10.41 5.98 -5.16
CA THR A 189 -10.61 7.16 -4.34
C THR A 189 -10.77 6.77 -2.87
N LEU A 190 -10.54 7.70 -1.94
CA LEU A 190 -10.89 7.54 -0.53
C LEU A 190 -11.75 8.69 -0.02
N VAL A 191 -12.92 8.33 0.52
CA VAL A 191 -13.79 9.21 1.29
C VAL A 191 -13.87 8.67 2.71
N ARG A 192 -13.90 9.57 3.71
CA ARG A 192 -13.89 9.17 5.12
C ARG A 192 -15.07 9.75 5.89
N LEU A 193 -15.78 8.86 6.57
CA LEU A 193 -16.92 9.19 7.40
C LEU A 193 -16.48 9.49 8.83
N ASN A 194 -16.94 10.61 9.39
CA ASN A 194 -16.67 11.01 10.76
C ASN A 194 -17.74 10.45 11.71
N LEU A 195 -17.47 9.30 12.34
CA LEU A 195 -18.44 8.63 13.21
C LEU A 195 -18.80 9.49 14.43
N LYS A 196 -17.84 10.25 14.98
CA LYS A 196 -18.09 11.19 16.09
C LYS A 196 -19.15 12.22 15.70
N ALA A 197 -18.99 12.84 14.54
CA ALA A 197 -19.93 13.87 14.08
C ALA A 197 -21.32 13.31 13.74
N ILE A 198 -21.42 12.03 13.37
CA ILE A 198 -22.71 11.36 13.21
C ILE A 198 -23.35 11.10 14.57
N ALA A 199 -22.58 10.61 15.54
CA ALA A 199 -23.07 10.39 16.90
C ALA A 199 -23.56 11.68 17.55
N GLU A 200 -22.85 12.81 17.37
CA GLU A 200 -23.28 14.14 17.85
C GLU A 200 -24.65 14.55 17.30
N ARG A 201 -24.92 14.23 16.03
CA ARG A 201 -26.18 14.55 15.33
C ARG A 201 -27.32 13.57 15.61
N SER A 202 -27.03 12.45 16.27
CA SER A 202 -28.04 11.43 16.57
C SER A 202 -28.75 11.72 17.88
N ALA A 203 -30.07 11.56 17.92
CA ALA A 203 -30.87 11.79 19.12
C ALA A 203 -30.67 10.70 20.19
N SER A 204 -30.46 9.46 19.75
CA SER A 204 -30.29 8.28 20.60
C SER A 204 -29.42 7.23 19.88
N VAL A 205 -29.13 6.12 20.56
CA VAL A 205 -28.46 4.95 19.94
C VAL A 205 -29.30 4.38 18.80
N ASP A 206 -30.61 4.27 19.00
CA ASP A 206 -31.53 3.78 17.98
C ASP A 206 -31.54 4.70 16.75
N ASP A 207 -31.61 6.02 16.96
CA ASP A 207 -31.56 7.01 15.88
C ASP A 207 -30.22 7.01 15.12
N PHE A 208 -29.12 6.72 15.81
CA PHE A 208 -27.81 6.56 15.17
C PHE A 208 -27.81 5.40 14.18
N PHE A 209 -28.25 4.20 14.61
CA PHE A 209 -28.18 3.00 13.79
C PHE A 209 -29.27 2.91 12.72
N THR A 210 -30.48 3.40 13.00
CA THR A 210 -31.61 3.24 12.08
C THR A 210 -31.76 4.39 11.09
N ARG A 211 -31.25 5.59 11.40
CA ARG A 211 -31.45 6.78 10.56
C ARG A 211 -30.15 7.51 10.21
N THR A 212 -29.42 7.99 11.21
CA THR A 212 -28.35 8.98 10.97
C THR A 212 -27.11 8.36 10.31
N LEU A 213 -26.63 7.22 10.80
CA LEU A 213 -25.50 6.51 10.18
C LEU A 213 -25.85 6.01 8.76
N PRO A 214 -26.98 5.30 8.52
CA PRO A 214 -27.37 4.90 7.17
C PRO A 214 -27.42 6.06 6.17
N HIS A 215 -27.99 7.21 6.57
CA HIS A 215 -28.05 8.40 5.73
C HIS A 215 -26.66 8.87 5.29
N TYR A 216 -25.71 9.04 6.22
CA TYR A 216 -24.36 9.49 5.88
C TYR A 216 -23.54 8.43 5.13
N CYS A 217 -23.79 7.14 5.35
CA CYS A 217 -23.21 6.10 4.52
C CYS A 217 -23.66 6.23 3.05
N GLN A 218 -24.96 6.47 2.80
CA GLN A 218 -25.46 6.71 1.45
C GLN A 218 -24.84 7.96 0.81
N GLN A 219 -24.69 9.05 1.57
CA GLN A 219 -24.02 10.26 1.06
C GLN A 219 -22.56 9.99 0.70
N GLN A 220 -21.83 9.21 1.51
CA GLN A 220 -20.46 8.85 1.19
C GLN A 220 -20.36 7.96 -0.06
N ILE A 221 -21.27 7.00 -0.24
CA ILE A 221 -21.35 6.19 -1.46
C ILE A 221 -21.59 7.08 -2.68
N ALA A 222 -22.54 8.02 -2.62
CA ALA A 222 -22.79 8.93 -3.74
C ALA A 222 -21.57 9.79 -4.13
N ILE A 223 -20.77 10.21 -3.14
CA ILE A 223 -19.51 10.94 -3.41
C ILE A 223 -18.47 10.01 -4.06
N ILE A 224 -18.35 8.77 -3.57
CA ILE A 224 -17.45 7.77 -4.14
C ILE A 224 -17.83 7.49 -5.60
N ASP A 225 -19.12 7.26 -5.88
CA ASP A 225 -19.64 6.98 -7.21
C ASP A 225 -19.34 8.14 -8.16
N SER A 226 -19.64 9.38 -7.76
CA SER A 226 -19.39 10.57 -8.58
C SER A 226 -17.89 10.77 -8.88
N ARG A 227 -17.01 10.49 -7.91
CA ARG A 227 -15.56 10.54 -8.11
C ARG A 227 -15.05 9.43 -9.02
N CYS A 228 -15.60 8.23 -8.91
CA CYS A 228 -15.24 7.12 -9.77
C CYS A 228 -15.74 7.37 -11.20
N GLU A 229 -16.98 7.79 -11.41
CA GLU A 229 -17.49 8.18 -12.73
C GLU A 229 -16.55 9.20 -13.39
N PHE A 230 -16.14 10.25 -12.68
CA PHE A 230 -15.18 11.20 -13.22
C PHE A 230 -13.82 10.56 -13.55
N LEU A 231 -13.25 9.78 -12.63
CA LEU A 231 -11.95 9.14 -12.83
C LEU A 231 -11.96 8.18 -14.03
N TYR A 232 -12.98 7.35 -14.17
CA TYR A 232 -13.02 6.31 -15.19
C TYR A 232 -13.49 6.84 -16.55
N GLU A 233 -14.43 7.79 -16.57
CA GLU A 233 -15.08 8.20 -17.82
C GLU A 233 -14.61 9.57 -18.35
N LYS A 234 -14.10 10.45 -17.48
CA LYS A 234 -13.85 11.87 -17.83
C LYS A 234 -12.40 12.31 -17.65
N SER A 235 -11.63 11.64 -16.80
CA SER A 235 -10.23 12.01 -16.57
C SER A 235 -9.29 11.59 -17.69
N HIS A 236 -9.71 10.61 -18.50
CA HIS A 236 -8.90 9.95 -19.52
C HIS A 236 -7.61 9.31 -19.00
N PHE A 237 -7.50 9.09 -17.68
CA PHE A 237 -6.33 8.47 -17.07
C PHE A 237 -6.10 7.05 -17.60
N PHE A 238 -7.10 6.17 -17.45
CA PHE A 238 -6.96 4.77 -17.84
C PHE A 238 -6.87 4.58 -19.36
N GLU A 239 -7.53 5.45 -20.12
CA GLU A 239 -7.49 5.45 -21.59
C GLU A 239 -6.08 5.76 -22.14
N ASN A 240 -5.40 6.75 -21.54
CA ASN A 240 -4.12 7.26 -22.05
C ASN A 240 -2.90 6.79 -21.26
N SER A 241 -3.07 5.98 -20.22
CA SER A 241 -1.94 5.51 -19.40
C SER A 241 -1.17 4.41 -20.12
N PHE A 242 0.12 4.62 -20.36
CA PHE A 242 1.01 3.55 -20.85
C PHE A 242 1.04 2.36 -19.88
N LEU A 243 0.82 2.59 -18.57
CA LEU A 243 0.72 1.52 -17.58
C LEU A 243 -0.43 0.55 -17.89
N VAL A 244 -1.54 1.05 -18.46
CA VAL A 244 -2.66 0.21 -18.92
C VAL A 244 -2.31 -0.46 -20.24
N GLN A 245 -1.76 0.30 -21.20
CA GLN A 245 -1.39 -0.21 -22.53
C GLN A 245 -0.36 -1.35 -22.47
N GLU A 246 0.61 -1.24 -21.56
CA GLU A 246 1.63 -2.27 -21.30
C GLU A 246 1.16 -3.33 -20.29
N GLY A 247 -0.08 -3.21 -19.81
CA GLY A 247 -0.72 -4.17 -18.91
C GLY A 247 -0.07 -4.27 -17.54
N LEU A 248 0.60 -3.22 -17.09
CA LEU A 248 1.14 -3.10 -15.73
C LEU A 248 0.03 -2.83 -14.71
N ILE A 249 -1.06 -2.20 -15.15
CA ILE A 249 -2.28 -2.02 -14.36
C ILE A 249 -3.51 -2.35 -15.20
N ASP A 250 -4.57 -2.76 -14.51
CA ASP A 250 -5.87 -3.10 -15.07
C ASP A 250 -6.94 -2.24 -14.37
N PRO A 251 -7.70 -1.41 -15.09
CA PRO A 251 -8.78 -0.60 -14.52
C PRO A 251 -9.80 -1.41 -13.71
N GLU A 252 -10.05 -2.68 -14.06
CA GLU A 252 -10.99 -3.55 -13.34
C GLU A 252 -10.47 -4.01 -11.96
N ARG A 253 -9.18 -3.82 -11.69
CA ARG A 253 -8.54 -4.19 -10.42
C ARG A 253 -8.41 -3.02 -9.44
N PHE A 254 -9.01 -1.87 -9.75
CA PHE A 254 -9.06 -0.74 -8.84
C PHE A 254 -10.34 -0.75 -8.01
N VAL A 255 -10.21 -0.51 -6.69
CA VAL A 255 -11.33 -0.53 -5.75
C VAL A 255 -11.57 0.85 -5.15
N PRO A 256 -12.83 1.30 -5.02
CA PRO A 256 -13.14 2.48 -4.22
C PRO A 256 -12.94 2.18 -2.74
N MET A 257 -12.44 3.17 -1.98
CA MET A 257 -12.14 3.00 -0.57
C MET A 257 -13.17 3.75 0.30
N PHE A 258 -13.93 3.01 1.09
CA PHE A 258 -14.86 3.55 2.09
C PHE A 258 -14.16 3.61 3.45
N GLY A 259 -13.75 4.81 3.86
CA GLY A 259 -13.09 5.04 5.14
C GLY A 259 -14.03 5.50 6.23
N MET A 260 -13.65 5.27 7.49
CA MET A 260 -14.31 5.80 8.68
C MET A 260 -13.29 6.14 9.76
N TYR A 261 -13.60 7.11 10.62
CA TYR A 261 -12.77 7.49 11.76
C TYR A 261 -13.62 8.00 12.93
N GLY A 262 -13.01 8.09 14.13
CA GLY A 262 -13.68 8.59 15.34
C GLY A 262 -14.60 7.58 16.01
N LEU A 263 -14.33 6.27 15.88
CA LEU A 263 -15.16 5.21 16.45
C LEU A 263 -15.24 5.28 17.98
N ALA A 264 -14.09 5.43 18.66
CA ALA A 264 -14.07 5.48 20.13
C ALA A 264 -14.88 6.67 20.66
N GLU A 265 -14.73 7.85 20.05
CA GLU A 265 -15.51 9.02 20.40
C GLU A 265 -17.00 8.83 20.12
N ALA A 266 -17.36 8.21 18.99
CA ALA A 266 -18.75 7.90 18.68
C ALA A 266 -19.37 6.97 19.73
N VAL A 267 -18.68 5.88 20.10
CA VAL A 267 -19.15 4.94 21.12
C VAL A 267 -19.35 5.61 22.47
N ASN A 268 -18.39 6.43 22.92
CA ASN A 268 -18.51 7.14 24.20
C ASN A 268 -19.75 8.06 24.20
N LEU A 269 -19.95 8.85 23.14
CA LEU A 269 -21.12 9.71 22.98
C LEU A 269 -22.45 8.94 22.96
N LEU A 270 -22.47 7.77 22.32
CA LEU A 270 -23.67 6.93 22.24
C LEU A 270 -23.98 6.27 23.59
N CYS A 271 -22.98 5.84 24.35
CA CYS A 271 -23.19 5.32 25.71
C CYS A 271 -23.70 6.41 26.65
N ASP A 272 -23.16 7.63 26.58
CA ASP A 272 -23.66 8.77 27.36
C ASP A 272 -25.15 9.04 27.05
N LYS A 273 -25.54 9.01 25.76
CA LYS A 273 -26.94 9.14 25.33
C LYS A 273 -27.83 8.00 25.82
N ALA A 274 -27.27 6.81 26.05
CA ALA A 274 -27.99 5.66 26.59
C ALA A 274 -28.03 5.63 28.13
N GLY A 275 -27.42 6.60 28.82
CA GLY A 275 -27.25 6.57 30.27
C GLY A 275 -26.32 5.46 30.77
N GLN A 276 -25.45 4.95 29.90
CA GLN A 276 -24.50 3.87 30.19
C GLN A 276 -23.09 4.44 30.39
N LYS A 277 -22.35 3.89 31.36
CA LYS A 277 -20.91 4.20 31.50
C LYS A 277 -20.10 3.34 30.53
N CYS A 278 -19.73 3.89 29.37
CA CYS A 278 -18.64 3.36 28.55
C CYS A 278 -17.50 4.37 28.54
N ALA A 279 -16.28 3.91 28.83
CA ALA A 279 -15.09 4.71 28.62
C ALA A 279 -14.10 3.91 27.79
N LEU A 280 -14.30 3.90 26.47
CA LEU A 280 -13.22 3.53 25.57
C LEU A 280 -12.18 4.64 25.63
N ARG A 281 -11.09 4.38 26.36
CA ARG A 281 -9.96 5.31 26.46
C ARG A 281 -9.33 5.47 25.08
N LYS A 282 -9.04 6.72 24.69
CA LYS A 282 -8.09 6.99 23.62
C LYS A 282 -6.75 6.34 23.98
N ARG A 283 -6.20 5.54 23.06
CA ARG A 283 -4.77 5.26 23.03
C ARG A 283 -4.08 6.40 22.32
#